data_AF-A0A3L6LYN0-F1
#
_entry.id   AF-A0A3L6LYN0-F1
#
_cell.length_a   1.000
_cell.length_b   1.000
_cell.length_c   1.000
_cell.angle_alpha   90.00
_cell.angle_beta   90.00
_cell.angle_gamma   90.00
#
_symmetry.space_group_name_H-M   'P 1'
#
loop_
_entity.id
_entity.type
_entity.pdbx_description
1 polymer ?
#
loop_
_entity_poly.entity_id
_entity_poly.type
_entity_poly.pdbx_seq_one_letter_code
_entity_poly.pdbx_strand_id
1 'polypeptide(L)'
;MYFLIEHNRTTKKTHCEEFSDYAAAQFAGLQKEQEYFHAKRHEMEVVVFEANSIDDLKRTHSRYFVTGGKDDNSAGALLAIGLIGLAIYLHNKK
;
A
#
# COMPACT_ATOMS: atom_id res chain seq x y z
N MET A 1 15.97 3.85 -4.71
CA MET A 1 15.47 2.51 -4.32
C MET A 1 13.96 2.54 -4.40
N TYR A 2 13.33 1.38 -4.53
CA TYR A 2 11.88 1.27 -4.61
C TYR A 2 11.37 0.51 -3.39
N PHE A 3 10.32 1.02 -2.78
CA PHE A 3 9.75 0.45 -1.57
C PHE A 3 8.32 0.03 -1.87
N LEU A 4 8.04 -1.25 -1.72
CA LEU A 4 6.70 -1.79 -1.73
C LEU A 4 6.13 -1.72 -0.31
N ILE A 5 5.02 -1.01 -0.17
CA ILE A 5 4.33 -0.83 1.10
C ILE A 5 3.03 -1.60 1.05
N GLU A 6 2.86 -2.51 2.01
CA GLU A 6 1.61 -3.21 2.27
C GLU A 6 1.02 -2.66 3.56
N HIS A 7 -0.05 -1.88 3.45
CA HIS A 7 -0.68 -1.21 4.58
C HIS A 7 -2.08 -1.77 4.82
N ASN A 8 -2.33 -2.23 6.04
CA ASN A 8 -3.67 -2.59 6.48
C ASN A 8 -4.38 -1.35 7.05
N ARG A 9 -5.39 -0.85 6.33
CA ARG A 9 -6.12 0.37 6.70
C ARG A 9 -6.88 0.25 8.03
N THR A 10 -7.23 -0.96 8.44
CA THR A 10 -7.98 -1.24 9.68
C THR A 10 -7.05 -1.33 10.88
N THR A 11 -6.04 -2.20 10.81
CA THR A 11 -5.10 -2.45 11.94
C THR A 11 -3.94 -1.48 11.97
N LYS A 12 -3.79 -0.63 10.94
CA LYS A 12 -2.65 0.28 10.74
C LYS A 12 -1.29 -0.42 10.67
N LYS A 13 -1.28 -1.75 10.51
CA LYS A 13 -0.04 -2.52 10.30
C LYS A 13 0.51 -2.23 8.92
N THR A 14 1.81 -2.00 8.86
CA THR A 14 2.53 -1.71 7.63
C THR A 14 3.70 -2.64 7.49
N HIS A 15 3.77 -3.31 6.35
CA HIS A 15 4.94 -4.03 5.90
C HIS A 15 5.61 -3.22 4.78
N CYS A 16 6.93 -3.27 4.75
CA CYS A 16 7.75 -2.57 3.77
C CYS A 16 8.79 -3.55 3.25
N GLU A 17 8.87 -3.67 1.93
CA GLU A 17 9.87 -4.46 1.23
C GLU A 17 10.65 -3.57 0.26
N GLU A 18 11.96 -3.77 0.18
CA GLU A 18 12.86 -2.95 -0.63
C GLU A 18 13.27 -3.67 -1.91
N PHE A 19 13.29 -2.92 -3.01
CA PHE A 19 13.68 -3.38 -4.33
C PHE A 19 14.71 -2.42 -4.96
N SER A 20 15.66 -2.99 -5.68
CA SER A 20 16.62 -2.25 -6.50
C SER A 20 16.07 -1.86 -7.86
N ASP A 21 15.02 -2.54 -8.33
CA ASP A 21 14.40 -2.35 -9.64
C ASP A 21 12.92 -1.99 -9.52
N TYR A 22 12.48 -1.00 -10.31
CA TYR A 22 11.10 -0.51 -10.28
C TYR A 22 10.14 -1.56 -10.83
N ALA A 23 10.51 -2.23 -11.92
CA ALA A 23 9.64 -3.21 -12.56
C ALA A 23 9.40 -4.41 -11.63
N ALA A 24 10.43 -4.85 -10.91
CA ALA A 24 10.30 -5.86 -9.86
C ALA A 24 9.35 -5.42 -8.74
N ALA A 25 9.50 -4.20 -8.23
CA ALA A 25 8.61 -3.67 -7.18
C ALA A 25 7.15 -3.57 -7.65
N GLN A 26 6.91 -3.08 -8.87
CA GLN A 26 5.59 -2.97 -9.45
C GLN A 26 4.95 -4.33 -9.69
N PHE A 27 5.72 -5.30 -10.20
CA PHE A 27 5.23 -6.66 -10.41
C PHE A 27 4.84 -7.33 -9.09
N ALA A 28 5.69 -7.23 -8.08
CA ALA A 28 5.37 -7.72 -6.74
C ALA A 28 4.13 -7.03 -6.15
N GLY A 29 3.98 -5.72 -6.36
CA GLY A 29 2.81 -4.96 -5.94
C GLY A 29 1.52 -5.48 -6.58
N LEU A 30 1.50 -5.67 -7.91
CA LEU A 30 0.35 -6.21 -8.62
C LEU A 30 -0.01 -7.63 -8.17
N GLN A 31 0.99 -8.49 -7.89
CA GLN A 31 0.74 -9.83 -7.35
C GLN A 31 0.06 -9.77 -5.99
N LYS A 32 0.51 -8.88 -5.10
CA LYS A 32 -0.09 -8.69 -3.77
C LYS A 32 -1.50 -8.11 -3.85
N GLU A 33 -1.73 -7.12 -4.71
CA GLU A 33 -3.08 -6.58 -4.97
C GLU A 33 -4.04 -7.67 -5.43
N GLN A 34 -3.60 -8.52 -6.36
CA GLN A 34 -4.38 -9.64 -6.85
C GLN A 34 -4.66 -10.67 -5.75
N GLU A 35 -3.65 -11.03 -4.95
CA GLU A 35 -3.79 -11.94 -3.81
C GLU A 35 -4.84 -11.41 -2.81
N TYR A 36 -4.74 -10.13 -2.42
CA TYR A 36 -5.67 -9.50 -1.49
C TYR A 36 -7.08 -9.35 -2.04
N PHE A 37 -7.21 -9.06 -3.33
CA PHE A 37 -8.50 -9.05 -4.00
C PHE A 37 -9.18 -10.42 -3.93
N HIS A 38 -8.46 -11.50 -4.27
CA HIS A 38 -9.00 -12.86 -4.20
C HIS A 38 -9.30 -13.32 -2.77
N ALA A 39 -8.47 -12.91 -1.80
CA ALA A 39 -8.70 -13.18 -0.38
C ALA A 39 -9.80 -12.29 0.24
N LYS A 40 -10.44 -11.39 -0.52
CA LYS A 40 -11.43 -10.40 -0.05
C LYS A 40 -10.91 -9.48 1.06
N ARG A 41 -9.59 -9.25 1.09
CA ARG A 41 -8.91 -8.39 2.05
C ARG A 41 -8.89 -6.95 1.55
N HIS A 42 -10.08 -6.35 1.41
CA HIS A 42 -10.26 -5.01 0.87
C HIS A 42 -9.67 -3.90 1.75
N GLU A 43 -9.31 -4.23 3.00
CA GLU A 43 -8.61 -3.33 3.91
C GLU A 43 -7.12 -3.17 3.59
N MET A 44 -6.55 -4.04 2.74
CA MET A 44 -5.15 -3.97 2.34
C MET A 44 -4.95 -2.96 1.21
N GLU A 45 -3.97 -2.09 1.38
CA GLU A 45 -3.49 -1.12 0.42
C GLU A 45 -2.04 -1.49 0.06
N VAL A 46 -1.75 -1.56 -1.23
CA VAL A 46 -0.42 -1.90 -1.75
C VAL A 46 0.04 -0.75 -2.63
N VAL A 47 1.20 -0.16 -2.32
CA VAL A 47 1.73 1.00 -3.04
C VAL A 47 3.24 0.91 -3.19
N VAL A 48 3.76 1.39 -4.32
CA VAL A 48 5.20 1.45 -4.59
C VAL A 48 5.65 2.90 -4.55
N PHE A 49 6.72 3.16 -3.80
CA PHE A 49 7.35 4.48 -3.74
C PHE A 49 8.81 4.42 -4.15
N GLU A 50 9.26 5.46 -4.85
CA GLU A 50 10.69 5.71 -5.05
C GLU A 50 11.19 6.62 -3.92
N ALA A 51 12.25 6.18 -3.22
CA ALA A 51 12.93 6.99 -2.22
C ALA A 51 14.42 6.62 -2.14
N ASN A 52 15.20 7.55 -1.58
CA ASN A 52 16.63 7.34 -1.33
C ASN A 52 16.86 6.49 -0.07
N SER A 53 15.93 6.52 0.88
CA SER A 53 16.01 5.79 2.14
C SER A 53 14.62 5.54 2.72
N ILE A 54 14.52 4.56 3.64
CA ILE A 54 13.30 4.31 4.38
C ILE A 54 12.91 5.50 5.29
N ASP A 55 13.89 6.26 5.79
CA ASP A 55 13.65 7.44 6.62
C ASP A 55 13.05 8.60 5.80
N ASP A 56 13.50 8.78 4.56
CA ASP A 56 12.86 9.71 3.63
C ASP A 56 11.42 9.31 3.32
N LEU A 57 11.17 8.02 3.16
CA LEU A 57 9.83 7.50 2.94
C LEU A 57 8.93 7.72 4.16
N LYS A 58 9.43 7.47 5.37
CA LYS A 58 8.72 7.76 6.64
C LYS A 58 8.41 9.23 6.81
N ARG A 59 9.33 10.12 6.41
CA ARG A 59 9.17 11.57 6.51
C ARG A 59 8.13 12.11 5.53
N THR A 60 8.14 11.62 4.29
CA THR A 60 7.26 12.11 3.22
C THR A 60 5.88 11.44 3.21
N HIS A 61 5.81 10.16 3.61
CA HIS A 61 4.62 9.32 3.58
C HIS A 61 4.28 8.76 4.97
N SER A 62 4.38 9.63 5.99
CA SER A 62 4.19 9.29 7.40
C SER A 62 2.87 8.59 7.72
N ARG A 63 1.83 8.79 6.89
CA ARG A 63 0.53 8.09 6.96
C ARG A 63 0.67 6.57 7.07
N TYR A 64 1.62 5.96 6.36
CA TYR A 64 1.83 4.52 6.40
C TYR A 64 2.63 4.07 7.61
N PHE A 65 3.28 4.98 8.33
CA PHE A 65 4.15 4.65 9.46
C PHE A 65 3.59 5.16 10.78
N VAL A 66 2.34 5.62 10.80
CA VAL A 66 1.63 5.93 12.04
C VAL A 66 1.45 4.61 12.78
N THR A 67 2.23 4.42 13.84
CA THR A 67 1.97 3.38 14.83
C THR A 67 0.56 3.60 15.34
N GLY A 68 -0.37 2.73 14.95
CA GLY A 68 -1.68 2.68 15.55
C GLY A 68 -1.49 2.73 17.06
N GLY A 69 -1.99 3.78 17.69
CA GLY A 69 -2.08 3.83 19.14
C GLY A 69 -2.73 2.52 19.60
N LYS A 70 -2.21 2.00 20.72
CA LYS A 70 -2.77 0.89 21.49
C LYS A 70 -4.28 0.77 21.31
N ASP A 71 -4.74 -0.48 21.14
CA ASP A 71 -6.13 -0.92 21.26
C ASP A 71 -7.04 0.11 21.94
N ASP A 72 -7.73 0.93 21.15
CA ASP A 72 -8.84 1.71 21.67
C ASP A 72 -9.93 1.83 20.61
N ASN A 73 -11.03 1.14 20.94
CA ASN A 73 -12.35 1.22 20.32
C ASN A 73 -12.71 2.66 19.96
N SER A 74 -12.55 3.05 18.70
CA SER A 74 -13.25 4.22 18.19
C SER A 74 -13.41 4.12 16.68
N ALA A 75 -14.62 3.67 16.31
CA ALA A 75 -15.19 3.87 14.99
C ALA A 75 -15.09 5.36 14.62
N GLY A 76 -14.35 5.67 13.55
CA GLY A 76 -14.12 7.06 13.20
C GLY A 76 -13.47 7.22 11.83
N ALA A 77 -14.33 7.33 10.82
CA ALA A 77 -14.19 8.23 9.69
C ALA A 77 -13.06 7.98 8.64
N LEU A 78 -13.54 7.88 7.41
CA LEU A 78 -13.11 8.63 6.23
C LEU A 78 -12.09 8.02 5.22
N LEU A 79 -12.66 7.91 4.02
CA LEU A 79 -12.18 8.32 2.71
C LEU A 79 -11.65 7.23 1.77
N ALA A 80 -12.53 6.98 0.80
CA ALA A 80 -12.29 6.31 -0.46
C ALA A 80 -11.29 7.12 -1.30
N ILE A 81 -10.06 6.63 -1.41
CA ILE A 81 -9.14 6.94 -2.51
C ILE A 81 -8.40 5.62 -2.77
N GLY A 82 -8.77 4.89 -3.81
CA GLY A 82 -8.19 3.57 -4.10
C GLY A 82 -8.78 2.87 -5.31
N LEU A 83 -9.39 3.61 -6.25
CA LEU A 83 -10.08 3.03 -7.42
C LEU A 83 -9.55 3.54 -8.76
N ILE A 84 -8.36 4.16 -8.80
CA ILE A 84 -7.82 4.70 -10.06
C ILE A 84 -6.93 3.67 -10.77
N GLY A 85 -6.14 2.87 -10.04
CA GLY A 85 -5.22 1.89 -10.64
C GLY A 85 -5.93 0.77 -11.42
N LEU A 86 -6.96 0.17 -10.82
CA LEU A 86 -7.70 -0.95 -11.44
C LEU A 86 -8.47 -0.53 -12.70
N ALA A 87 -8.95 0.72 -12.76
CA ALA A 87 -9.69 1.23 -13.91
C ALA A 87 -8.82 1.42 -15.16
N ILE A 88 -7.56 1.84 -14.99
CA ILE A 88 -6.61 1.99 -16.10
C ILE A 88 -6.17 0.61 -16.62
N TYR A 89 -5.95 -0.36 -15.72
CA TYR A 89 -5.60 -1.73 -16.11
C TYR A 89 -6.71 -2.42 -16.92
N LEU A 90 -7.99 -2.22 -16.54
CA LEU A 90 -9.12 -2.78 -17.28
C LEU A 90 -9.37 -2.11 -18.64
N HIS A 91 -8.97 -0.84 -18.82
CA HIS A 91 -9.15 -0.13 -20.10
C HIS A 91 -8.14 -0.53 -21.18
N ASN A 92 -6.94 -0.98 -20.79
CA ASN A 92 -5.87 -1.39 -21.73
C ASN A 92 -6.01 -2.82 -22.28
N LYS A 93 -7.10 -3.53 -21.96
CA LYS A 93 -7.34 -4.90 -22.42
C LYS A 93 -8.27 -5.00 -23.64
N LYS A 94 -8.24 -4.00 -24.53
CA LYS A 94 -8.90 -4.06 -25.84
C LYS A 94 -7.93 -4.44 -26.94
#